data_AF-A0A485NX43-F1
#
_entry.id   AF-A0A485NX43-F1
#
_cell.length_a   1.000
_cell.length_b   1.000
_cell.length_c   1.000
_cell.angle_alpha   90.00
_cell.angle_beta   90.00
_cell.angle_gamma   90.00
#
_symmetry.space_group_name_H-M   'P 1'
#
loop_
_entity.id
_entity.type
_entity.pdbx_description
1 polymer ?
#
loop_
_entity_poly.entity_id
_entity_poly.type
_entity_poly.pdbx_seq_one_letter_code
_entity_poly.pdbx_strand_id
1 'polypeptide(L)'
;MERYAYRRKSEAWEKLLLAAPAIVAIENPADVSIGSSGNTGQRAGLKSPAAAGATPIPGRFAPGNFTNQTRAASWEPRLPCGRSAQG
;
A
#
# COMPACT_ATOMS: atom_id res chain seq x y z
N MET A 1 9.51 -8.54 15.49
CA MET A 1 8.37 -7.62 15.72
C MET A 1 8.17 -7.23 17.20
N GLU A 2 8.82 -7.89 18.17
CA GLU A 2 8.63 -7.62 19.60
C GLU A 2 9.07 -6.23 20.08
N ARG A 3 10.08 -5.60 19.46
CA ARG A 3 10.57 -4.28 19.90
C ARG A 3 9.58 -3.13 19.68
N TYR A 4 8.52 -3.34 18.89
CA TYR A 4 7.53 -2.30 18.56
C TYR A 4 6.28 -2.33 19.45
N ALA A 5 6.16 -3.29 20.38
CA ALA A 5 4.92 -3.45 21.13
C ALA A 5 4.70 -2.36 22.19
N TYR A 6 5.79 -1.79 22.74
CA TYR A 6 5.75 -0.92 23.93
C TYR A 6 5.76 0.59 23.60
N ARG A 7 6.38 1.03 22.50
CA ARG A 7 6.55 2.46 22.15
C ARG A 7 5.48 3.00 21.19
N ARG A 8 4.26 2.47 21.25
CA ARG A 8 3.28 2.55 20.15
C ARG A 8 2.51 3.87 19.99
N LYS A 9 2.47 4.75 21.01
CA LYS A 9 1.61 5.95 20.96
C LYS A 9 2.19 7.14 20.17
N SER A 10 3.51 7.30 20.11
CA SER A 10 4.14 8.49 19.48
C SER A 10 4.77 8.22 18.10
N GLU A 11 5.12 6.98 17.78
CA GLU A 11 5.83 6.64 16.54
C GLU A 11 4.93 6.57 15.30
N ALA A 12 3.60 6.57 15.47
CA ALA A 12 2.67 6.50 14.35
C ALA A 12 2.84 7.71 13.41
N TRP A 13 3.01 8.90 13.99
CA TRP A 13 3.27 10.12 13.24
C TRP A 13 4.66 10.15 12.58
N GLU A 14 5.68 9.65 13.28
CA GLU A 14 7.04 9.56 12.73
C GLU A 14 7.10 8.63 11.52
N LYS A 15 6.43 7.47 11.57
CA LYS A 15 6.35 6.53 10.45
C LYS A 15 5.59 7.13 9.26
N LEU A 16 4.56 7.93 9.53
CA LEU A 16 3.78 8.60 8.50
C LEU A 16 4.59 9.72 7.82
N LEU A 17 5.30 10.53 8.61
CA LEU A 17 6.21 11.56 8.12
C LEU A 17 7.40 10.99 7.34
N LEU A 18 7.88 9.80 7.70
CA LEU A 18 8.95 9.12 6.96
C LEU A 18 8.46 8.54 5.62
N ALA A 19 7.21 8.08 5.55
CA ALA A 19 6.65 7.50 4.34
C ALA A 19 6.21 8.55 3.31
N ALA A 20 5.80 9.75 3.74
CA ALA A 20 5.28 10.79 2.84
C ALA A 20 6.29 11.23 1.76
N PRO A 21 7.58 11.51 2.07
CA PRO A 21 8.57 11.88 1.05
C PRO A 21 8.80 10.79 0.00
N ALA A 22 8.74 9.51 0.39
CA ALA A 22 8.90 8.41 -0.56
C ALA A 22 7.76 8.34 -1.58
N ILE A 23 6.54 8.67 -1.16
CA ILE A 23 5.37 8.76 -2.05
C ILE A 23 5.48 9.97 -2.98
N VAL A 24 5.91 11.12 -2.45
CA VAL A 24 6.05 12.38 -3.21
C VAL A 24 7.22 12.33 -4.21
N ALA A 25 8.26 11.55 -3.93
CA ALA A 25 9.43 11.41 -4.81
C ALA A 25 9.13 10.68 -6.13
N ILE A 26 7.95 10.06 -6.28
CA ILE A 26 7.57 9.38 -7.52
C ILE A 26 6.94 10.38 -8.49
N GLU A 27 7.55 10.50 -9.67
CA GLU A 27 7.08 11.38 -10.74
C GLU A 27 5.71 10.96 -11.31
N ASN A 28 5.48 9.65 -11.47
CA ASN A 28 4.21 9.11 -11.94
C ASN A 28 3.40 8.49 -10.80
N PRO A 29 2.34 9.15 -10.30
CA PRO A 29 1.58 8.66 -9.15
C PRO A 29 0.90 7.32 -9.42
N ALA A 30 0.64 6.95 -10.68
CA ALA A 30 0.06 5.66 -11.05
C ALA A 30 0.98 4.46 -10.71
N ASP A 31 2.29 4.69 -10.59
CA ASP A 31 3.28 3.67 -10.18
C ASP A 31 3.24 3.38 -8.67
N VAL A 32 2.45 4.15 -7.91
CA VAL A 32 2.14 3.89 -6.51
C VAL A 32 0.87 3.06 -6.45
N SER A 33 0.90 1.95 -5.72
CA SER A 33 -0.31 1.14 -5.51
C SER A 33 -0.73 1.12 -4.05
N ILE A 34 -1.97 1.50 -3.76
CA ILE A 34 -2.53 1.48 -2.40
C ILE A 34 -3.58 0.37 -2.30
N GLY A 35 -3.46 -0.49 -1.29
CA GLY A 35 -4.45 -1.54 -1.05
C GLY A 35 -4.39 -2.15 0.34
N SER A 36 -5.48 -2.74 0.78
CA SER A 36 -5.51 -3.52 2.02
C SER A 36 -6.35 -4.77 1.82
N SER A 37 -5.89 -5.92 2.32
CA SER A 37 -6.72 -7.13 2.27
C SER A 37 -7.68 -7.25 3.46
N GLY A 38 -7.51 -6.43 4.51
CA GLY A 38 -8.39 -6.44 5.68
C GLY A 38 -9.73 -5.76 5.41
N ASN A 39 -10.84 -6.33 5.87
CA ASN A 39 -12.19 -5.85 5.60
C ASN A 39 -12.39 -4.36 6.01
N THR A 40 -11.87 -3.96 7.16
CA THR A 40 -11.93 -2.57 7.66
C THR A 40 -11.14 -1.59 6.78
N GLY A 41 -10.07 -2.06 6.12
CA GLY A 41 -9.16 -1.24 5.31
C GLY A 41 -9.54 -1.13 3.84
N GLN A 42 -10.51 -1.92 3.35
CA GLN A 42 -10.89 -1.96 1.93
C GLN A 42 -11.33 -0.60 1.40
N ARG A 43 -12.24 0.09 2.12
CA ARG A 43 -12.73 1.41 1.70
C ARG A 43 -11.63 2.47 1.71
N ALA A 44 -10.73 2.43 2.69
CA ALA A 44 -9.57 3.31 2.74
C ALA A 44 -8.62 3.04 1.55
N GLY A 45 -8.42 1.77 1.21
CA GLY A 45 -7.64 1.33 0.05
C GLY A 45 -8.25 1.72 -1.30
N LEU A 46 -9.55 2.01 -1.37
CA LEU A 46 -10.20 2.53 -2.59
C LEU A 46 -10.20 4.06 -2.64
N LYS A 47 -10.41 4.73 -1.51
CA LYS A 47 -10.58 6.19 -1.48
C LYS A 47 -9.28 6.97 -1.37
N SER A 48 -8.27 6.44 -0.67
CA SER A 48 -6.96 7.07 -0.52
C SER A 48 -6.21 7.21 -1.86
N PRO A 49 -6.09 6.17 -2.70
CA PRO A 49 -5.40 6.31 -3.99
C PRO A 49 -6.06 7.30 -4.94
N ALA A 50 -7.40 7.40 -4.93
CA ALA A 50 -8.11 8.39 -5.74
C ALA A 50 -7.74 9.84 -5.38
N ALA A 51 -7.39 10.11 -4.11
CA ALA A 51 -6.93 11.44 -3.69
C ALA A 51 -5.46 11.74 -4.06
N ALA A 52 -4.63 10.71 -4.22
CA ALA A 52 -3.21 10.84 -4.55
C ALA A 52 -2.88 10.57 -6.03
N GLY A 53 -3.87 10.18 -6.85
CA GLY A 53 -3.65 9.72 -8.22
C GLY A 53 -2.98 8.35 -8.33
N ALA A 54 -2.97 7.58 -7.25
CA ALA A 54 -2.37 6.26 -7.16
C ALA A 54 -3.33 5.16 -7.63
N THR A 55 -2.79 3.98 -7.95
CA THR A 55 -3.57 2.83 -8.42
C THR A 55 -4.19 2.08 -7.25
N PRO A 56 -5.54 2.01 -7.13
CA PRO A 56 -6.19 1.21 -6.09
C PRO A 56 -6.06 -0.29 -6.37
N ILE A 57 -5.75 -1.07 -5.33
CA ILE A 57 -5.84 -2.53 -5.38
C ILE A 57 -7.09 -2.97 -4.60
N PRO A 58 -8.19 -3.30 -5.30
CA PRO A 58 -9.41 -3.73 -4.65
C PRO A 58 -9.28 -5.15 -4.10
N GLY A 59 -9.86 -5.40 -2.92
CA GLY A 59 -10.10 -6.74 -2.44
C GLY A 59 -8.84 -7.48 -2.01
N ARG A 60 -8.79 -8.77 -2.36
CA ARG A 60 -7.68 -9.68 -2.01
C ARG A 60 -6.54 -9.53 -3.01
N PHE A 61 -5.32 -9.45 -2.49
CA PHE A 61 -4.12 -9.63 -3.30
C PHE A 61 -4.11 -11.02 -3.94
N ALA A 62 -4.25 -11.08 -5.27
CA ALA A 62 -4.13 -12.32 -6.01
C ALA A 62 -2.63 -12.68 -6.14
N PRO A 63 -2.25 -13.94 -5.85
CA PRO A 63 -0.88 -14.39 -6.01
C PRO A 63 -0.51 -14.27 -7.49
N GLY A 64 0.67 -13.71 -7.76
CA GLY A 64 1.19 -13.50 -9.11
C GLY A 64 0.93 -12.13 -9.73
N ASN A 65 0.21 -11.21 -9.09
CA ASN A 65 -0.04 -9.89 -9.69
C ASN A 65 1.23 -9.05 -9.88
N PHE A 66 2.20 -9.20 -8.99
CA PHE A 66 3.50 -8.52 -9.07
C PHE A 66 4.59 -9.35 -9.78
N THR A 67 4.39 -10.65 -9.98
CA THR A 67 5.48 -11.54 -10.43
C THR A 67 5.19 -12.28 -11.73
N ASN A 68 3.92 -12.44 -12.11
CA ASN A 68 3.52 -13.16 -13.30
C ASN A 68 3.10 -12.17 -14.40
N GLN A 69 4.06 -11.82 -15.27
CA GLN A 69 3.86 -10.92 -16.40
C GLN A 69 2.90 -11.47 -17.47
N THR A 70 2.62 -12.79 -17.49
CA THR A 70 1.67 -13.40 -18.42
C THR A 70 0.21 -13.10 -18.03
N ARG A 71 -0.06 -12.69 -16.78
CA ARG A 71 -1.43 -12.34 -16.37
C ARG A 71 -1.87 -11.01 -16.96
N ALA A 72 -3.11 -10.96 -17.45
CA ALA A 72 -3.76 -9.73 -17.91
C ALA A 72 -3.88 -8.64 -16.82
N ALA A 73 -3.88 -9.06 -15.56
CA ALA A 73 -3.90 -8.19 -14.38
C ALA A 73 -2.51 -8.16 -13.71
N SER A 74 -1.44 -8.17 -14.50
CA SER A 74 -0.07 -7.97 -14.00
C SER A 74 0.25 -6.48 -13.98
N TRP A 75 0.83 -6.01 -12.87
CA TRP A 75 1.32 -4.64 -12.74
C TRP A 75 2.53 -4.61 -11.81
N GLU A 76 3.44 -3.67 -12.07
CA GLU A 76 4.72 -3.54 -11.37
C GLU A 76 4.81 -2.14 -10.74
N PRO A 77 4.23 -1.94 -9.53
CA PRO A 77 4.27 -0.64 -8.87
C PRO A 77 5.64 -0.42 -8.24
N ARG A 78 6.17 0.80 -8.39
CA ARG A 78 7.45 1.20 -7.79
C ARG A 78 7.37 1.24 -6.26
N LEU A 79 6.21 1.60 -5.72
CA LEU A 79 5.93 1.58 -4.29
C LEU A 79 4.57 0.94 -3.99
N PRO A 80 4.55 -0.32 -3.52
CA PRO A 80 3.35 -0.92 -2.95
C PRO A 80 3.17 -0.44 -1.49
N CYS A 81 2.06 0.23 -1.22
CA CYS A 81 1.70 0.70 0.12
C CYS A 81 0.40 0.05 0.59
N GLY A 82 0.49 -0.77 1.63
CA GLY A 82 -0.64 -1.56 2.04
C GLY A 82 -0.32 -2.62 3.08
N ARG A 83 -1.36 -3.13 3.73
CA ARG A 83 -1.23 -4.28 4.63
C ARG A 83 -1.79 -5.52 3.94
N SER A 84 -0.92 -6.49 3.66
CA SER A 84 -1.35 -7.86 3.41
C SER A 84 -1.61 -8.51 4.77
N ALA A 85 -2.88 -8.84 5.04
CA ALA A 85 -3.20 -9.87 6.01
C ALA A 85 -2.84 -11.22 5.36
N GLN A 86 -1.58 -11.62 5.48
CA GLN A 86 -1.18 -13.02 5.43
C GLN A 86 -0.84 -13.39 6.87
N GLY A 87 -1.41 -14.51 7.33
CA GLY A 87 -1.41 -14.96 8.73
C GLY A 87 -0.02 -15.03 9.34
#